data_AF-A0A7V1SJU0-F1
#
_entry.id   AF-A0A7V1SJU0-F1
#
_cell.length_a   1.000
_cell.length_b   1.000
_cell.length_c   1.000
_cell.angle_alpha   90.00
_cell.angle_beta   90.00
_cell.angle_gamma   90.00
#
_symmetry.space_group_name_H-M   'P 1'
#
loop_
_entity.id
_entity.type
_entity.pdbx_description
1 polymer ?
#
loop_
_entity_poly.entity_id
_entity_poly.type
_entity_poly.pdbx_seq_one_letter_code
_entity_poly.pdbx_strand_id
1 'polypeptide(L)' 'MSNILILGAASAIAQATARIFAAKGDRFFLVARDTEQLGMVSDDLLSRGAGHVESAAADLTEYN' A
#
# COMPACT_ATOMS: atom_id res chain seq x y z
N MET A 1 -6.11 -2.87 -15.44
CA MET A 1 -5.05 -3.17 -14.46
C MET A 1 -4.20 -1.92 -14.32
N SER A 2 -4.25 -1.31 -13.15
CA SER A 2 -3.66 0.00 -12.87
C SER A 2 -2.50 -0.11 -11.89
N ASN A 3 -1.59 0.87 -11.95
CA ASN A 3 -0.52 1.04 -10.96
C ASN A 3 -0.93 2.14 -9.98
N ILE A 4 -1.02 1.82 -8.69
CA ILE A 4 -1.52 2.70 -7.63
C ILE A 4 -0.39 2.98 -6.64
N LEU A 5 -0.06 4.26 -6.48
CA LEU A 5 0.84 4.75 -5.44
C LEU A 5 0.01 5.23 -4.25
N ILE A 6 0.31 4.74 -3.05
CA ILE A 6 -0.35 5.18 -1.82
C ILE A 6 0.69 5.78 -0.88
N LEU A 7 0.56 7.08 -0.64
CA LEU A 7 1.31 7.83 0.37
C LEU A 7 0.52 7.84 1.67
N GLY A 8 1.13 7.41 2.78
CA GLY A 8 0.41 7.19 4.04
C GLY A 8 -0.37 5.87 4.07
N ALA A 9 0.20 4.82 3.47
CA ALA A 9 -0.44 3.51 3.28
C ALA A 9 -0.85 2.80 4.59
N ALA A 10 -0.24 3.17 5.71
CA ALA A 10 -0.56 2.68 7.05
C ALA A 10 -1.95 3.11 7.57
N SER A 11 -2.55 4.18 7.03
CA SER A 11 -3.82 4.69 7.54
C SER A 11 -5.00 3.76 7.27
N ALA A 12 -5.99 3.73 8.18
CA ALA A 12 -7.18 2.90 8.02
C ALA A 12 -7.95 3.22 6.72
N ILE A 13 -8.02 4.49 6.32
CA ILE A 13 -8.67 4.92 5.09
C ILE A 13 -7.92 4.43 3.84
N ALA A 14 -6.58 4.49 3.85
CA ALA A 14 -5.76 3.99 2.76
C ALA A 14 -5.95 2.47 2.58
N GLN A 15 -5.92 1.71 3.68
CA GLN A 15 -6.13 0.27 3.65
C GLN A 15 -7.53 -0.09 3.13
N ALA A 16 -8.57 0.53 3.66
CA ALA A 16 -9.95 0.27 3.22
C ALA A 16 -10.12 0.57 1.72
N THR A 17 -9.52 1.65 1.24
CA THR A 17 -9.53 2.04 -0.18
C THR A 17 -8.75 1.02 -1.02
N ALA A 18 -7.53 0.68 -0.63
CA ALA A 18 -6.65 -0.24 -1.36
C ALA A 18 -7.28 -1.62 -1.54
N ARG A 19 -8.03 -2.12 -0.55
CA ARG A 19 -8.76 -3.40 -0.64
C ARG A 19 -9.75 -3.45 -1.81
N ILE A 20 -10.41 -2.33 -2.14
CA ILE A 20 -11.35 -2.25 -3.27
C ILE A 20 -10.62 -2.40 -4.61
N PHE A 21 -9.41 -1.85 -4.72
CA PHE A 21 -8.58 -1.95 -5.91
C PHE A 21 -7.85 -3.30 -6.00
N ALA A 22 -7.45 -3.88 -4.84
CA ALA A 22 -6.85 -5.20 -4.78
C ALA A 22 -7.78 -6.27 -5.36
N ALA A 23 -9.08 -6.21 -5.03
CA ALA A 23 -10.08 -7.11 -5.60
C ALA A 23 -10.20 -7.05 -7.14
N LYS A 24 -9.67 -6.00 -7.78
CA LYS A 24 -9.65 -5.83 -9.25
C LYS A 24 -8.35 -6.32 -9.90
N GLY A 25 -7.39 -6.84 -9.13
CA GLY A 25 -6.07 -7.23 -9.63
C GLY A 25 -5.10 -6.07 -9.80
N ASP A 26 -5.40 -4.89 -9.27
CA ASP A 26 -4.51 -3.73 -9.41
C ASP A 26 -3.20 -3.93 -8.64
N ARG A 27 -2.18 -3.15 -9.03
CA ARG A 27 -0.80 -3.23 -8.49
C ARG A 27 -0.52 -2.03 -7.61
N PHE A 28 0.21 -2.23 -6.52
CA PHE A 28 0.44 -1.20 -5.51
C PHE A 28 1.92 -0.91 -5.29
N PHE A 29 2.19 0.36 -5.02
CA PHE A 29 3.41 0.81 -4.35
C PHE A 29 3.01 1.58 -3.10
N LEU A 30 3.42 1.09 -1.93
CA LEU A 30 2.98 1.59 -0.63
C LEU A 30 4.09 2.39 0.05
N VAL A 31 3.78 3.57 0.55
CA VAL A 31 4.72 4.40 1.30
C VAL A 31 4.15 4.78 2.66
N ALA A 32 4.90 4.47 3.71
CA ALA A 32 4.63 4.87 5.09
C ALA A 32 5.94 4.85 5.89
N ARG A 33 5.89 5.24 7.17
CA ARG A 33 7.09 5.26 8.04
C ARG A 33 7.40 3.90 8.66
N ASP A 34 6.34 3.17 9.01
CA ASP A 34 6.45 1.90 9.72
C ASP A 34 6.58 0.74 8.73
N THR A 35 7.75 0.07 8.74
CA THR A 35 8.06 -1.06 7.86
C THR A 35 7.28 -2.32 8.21
N GLU A 36 7.03 -2.57 9.49
CA GLU A 36 6.26 -3.71 9.96
C GLU A 36 4.81 -3.56 9.51
N GLN A 37 4.23 -2.38 9.71
CA GLN A 37 2.87 -2.09 9.27
C GLN A 37 2.75 -2.13 7.73
N LEU A 38 3.77 -1.66 7.00
CA LEU A 38 3.80 -1.81 5.54
C LEU A 38 3.76 -3.27 5.11
N GLY A 39 4.53 -4.15 5.76
CA GLY A 39 4.50 -5.59 5.49
C GLY A 39 3.11 -6.18 5.70
N MET A 40 2.46 -5.87 6.83
CA MET A 40 1.10 -6.33 7.10
C MET A 40 0.08 -5.86 6.05
N VAL A 41 0.19 -4.60 5.60
CA VAL A 41 -0.69 -4.08 4.56
C VAL A 41 -0.41 -4.73 3.21
N SER A 42 0.86 -4.96 2.86
CA SER A 42 1.24 -5.66 1.64
C SER A 42 0.65 -7.07 1.58
N ASP A 43 0.80 -7.85 2.65
CA ASP A 43 0.25 -9.20 2.73
C ASP A 43 -1.29 -9.22 2.68
N ASP A 44 -1.94 -8.27 3.36
CA ASP A 44 -3.41 -8.10 3.30
C ASP A 44 -3.88 -7.82 1.87
N LEU A 45 -3.19 -6.95 1.12
CA LEU A 45 -3.57 -6.63 -0.27
C LEU A 45 -3.33 -7.80 -1.22
N LEU A 46 -2.19 -8.49 -1.10
CA LEU A 46 -1.88 -9.69 -1.89
C LEU A 46 -2.93 -10.78 -1.66
N SER A 47 -3.29 -11.06 -0.40
CA SER A 47 -4.31 -12.07 -0.06
C SER A 47 -5.71 -11.75 -0.62
N ARG A 48 -5.97 -10.46 -0.92
CA ARG A 48 -7.24 -9.98 -1.47
C ARG A 48 -7.26 -9.85 -2.99
N GLY A 49 -6.18 -10.29 -3.66
CA GLY A 49 -6.13 -10.36 -5.10
C GLY A 49 -5.33 -9.24 -5.78
N ALA A 50 -4.60 -8.41 -5.03
CA ALA A 50 -3.67 -7.46 -5.65
C ALA A 50 -2.69 -8.22 -6.56
N GLY A 51 -2.47 -7.70 -7.77
CA GLY A 51 -1.60 -8.37 -8.74
C GLY A 51 -0.11 -8.27 -8.41
N HIS A 52 0.28 -7.24 -7.66
CA HIS A 52 1.63 -7.01 -7.17
C HIS A 52 1.61 -5.95 -6.08
N VAL A 53 2.49 -6.05 -5.08
CA VAL A 53 2.66 -5.02 -4.06
C VAL A 53 4.15 -4.83 -3.77
N GLU A 54 4.63 -3.60 -3.92
CA GLU A 54 5.92 -3.15 -3.39
C GLU A 54 5.70 -2.08 -2.33
N SER A 55 6.71 -1.88 -1.48
CA SER A 55 6.65 -0.85 -0.44
C SER A 55 8.01 -0.20 -0.20
N ALA A 56 7.97 1.03 0.28
CA ALA A 56 9.14 1.78 0.72
C ALA A 56 8.84 2.52 2.02
N ALA A 57 9.77 2.46 2.97
CA ALA A 57 9.71 3.28 4.15
C ALA A 57 10.18 4.70 3.84
N ALA A 58 9.35 5.70 4.13
CA ALA A 58 9.74 7.10 4.02
C ALA A 58 8.98 7.97 5.02
N ASP A 59 9.66 8.96 5.60
CA ASP A 59 8.99 10.08 6.22
C ASP A 59 8.72 11.14 5.16
N LEU A 60 7.45 11.31 4.81
CA LEU A 60 7.03 12.27 3.78
C LEU A 60 7.17 13.73 4.21
N THR A 61 7.51 13.99 5.47
CA THR A 61 7.85 15.33 5.96
C THR A 61 9.35 15.65 5.82
N GLU A 62 10.18 14.69 5.43
CA GLU A 62 11.60 14.90 5.10
C GLU A 62 11.74 15.24 3.60
N TYR A 63 11.86 16.53 3.28
CA TYR A 63 11.98 17.05 1.91
C TYR A 63 13.23 17.95 1.75
N ASN A 64 14.39 17.45 2.18
CA ASN A 64 15.65 18.18 2.00
C ASN A 64 16.12 18.19 0.53
#